data_AF-A0A1F6V9J4-F1
#
_entry.id   AF-A0A1F6V9J4-F1
#
_cell.length_a   1.000
_cell.length_b   1.000
_cell.length_c   1.000
_cell.angle_alpha   90.00
_cell.angle_beta   90.00
_cell.angle_gamma   90.00
#
_symmetry.space_group_name_H-M   'P 1'
#
loop_
_entity.id
_entity.type
_entity.pdbx_description
1 polymer ?
#
loop_
_entity_poly.entity_id
_entity_poly.type
_entity_poly.pdbx_seq_one_letter_code
_entity_poly.pdbx_strand_id
1 'polypeptide(L)'
;MPFDLQIQRTYLEKKLAAFEAVKDIKPIAALHDDFSGVEFGVISSAQGIEQIIDDNQIIMISGAQFGDEAKGKWGNAFSKKVHKAVRANSGTNTGRTICYNGEKLSFHLTPTALIEGIPSFIGAETVADPISFEQEELELLREKGISYDTLAIGNIFITTPYHRIIDVLGSALNASTGVGISPTHKSIKAKTCPRLDDLCNDEGRLRRVLAKDYKNYVGFIAAEGLSFGNIIYQLSELQQKNKRIVPDHVLAFAQAQNQLDFLVDLYTQRVAKNPNFPKRVDVGYEVQQALKQGEKILIEVTQSHLLSNSRQQGYRYSTSADVTALGALASLGVSPLKYKTIVINVNKFPGSSRVGPGDIPGSFVAQNHFAESGVTSLKQLGDACINFEAICDVYFNSVQKNGILEPVQYADVTGTYEIGEAMAISNARTFDEKGATTGKPRITGLFDCVLGKFVADEQGPYTVISCMDRGSLCDKVGLVVGYVVSLPSGLEKIDCNGELYRTGKVIMPGDRVPTSDVLQYCVPIIKVMDGWKNTTLSQLQPGEKLPLPVSQVLAAIEHYTGFKVLAIGTGPQTNQALYLKQ
;
A
#
# COMPACT_ATOMS: atom_id res chain seq x y z
N MET A 1 8.86 7.36 28.30
CA MET A 1 9.36 7.05 26.95
C MET A 1 8.67 5.79 26.45
N PRO A 2 8.14 5.77 25.21
CA PRO A 2 7.44 4.60 24.67
C PRO A 2 8.38 3.46 24.23
N PHE A 3 9.69 3.64 24.34
CA PHE A 3 10.72 2.72 23.83
C PHE A 3 11.62 2.20 24.95
N ASP A 4 12.05 0.94 24.84
CA ASP A 4 13.09 0.35 25.69
C ASP A 4 14.46 0.93 25.32
N LEU A 5 15.17 1.46 26.32
CA LEU A 5 16.50 2.07 26.17
C LEU A 5 17.54 1.12 25.57
N GLN A 6 17.45 -0.19 25.84
CA GLN A 6 18.39 -1.18 25.30
C GLN A 6 18.18 -1.40 23.80
N ILE A 7 16.91 -1.39 23.35
CA ILE A 7 16.55 -1.51 21.93
C ILE A 7 17.04 -0.27 21.17
N GLN A 8 16.78 0.93 21.70
CA GLN A 8 17.24 2.19 21.10
C GLN A 8 18.76 2.25 20.97
N ARG A 9 19.50 1.82 22.00
CA ARG A 9 20.96 1.77 21.96
C ARG A 9 21.49 0.82 20.89
N THR A 10 20.94 -0.40 20.82
CA THR A 10 21.35 -1.40 19.83
C THR A 10 21.07 -0.93 18.40
N TYR A 11 19.93 -0.26 18.20
CA TYR A 11 19.56 0.31 16.91
C TYR A 11 20.52 1.43 16.47
N LEU A 12 20.85 2.35 17.38
CA LEU A 12 21.80 3.43 17.10
C LEU A 12 23.20 2.88 16.78
N GLU A 13 23.68 1.87 17.51
CA GLU A 13 24.97 1.23 17.26
C GLU A 13 25.03 0.62 15.84
N LYS A 14 23.96 -0.02 15.36
CA LYS A 14 23.87 -0.54 13.99
C LYS A 14 23.89 0.57 12.94
N LYS A 15 23.13 1.65 13.15
CA LYS A 15 23.11 2.81 12.23
C LYS A 15 24.48 3.49 12.16
N LEU A 16 25.13 3.71 13.30
CA LEU A 16 26.46 4.28 13.37
C LEU A 16 27.48 3.40 12.64
N ALA A 17 27.45 2.09 12.85
CA ALA A 17 28.35 1.17 12.13
C ALA A 17 28.15 1.24 10.60
N ALA A 18 26.89 1.30 10.15
CA ALA A 18 26.60 1.43 8.72
C ALA A 18 27.06 2.78 8.15
N PHE A 19 26.80 3.86 8.88
CA PHE A 19 27.26 5.20 8.52
C PHE A 19 28.78 5.28 8.44
N GLU A 20 29.50 4.83 9.47
CA GLU A 20 30.97 4.85 9.52
C GLU A 20 31.63 4.10 8.36
N ALA A 21 30.99 3.04 7.87
CA ALA A 21 31.48 2.27 6.74
C ALA A 21 31.37 3.01 5.38
N VAL A 22 30.53 4.05 5.28
CA VAL A 22 30.22 4.73 4.02
C VAL A 22 30.27 6.26 4.09
N LYS A 23 30.53 6.87 5.25
CA LYS A 23 30.52 8.34 5.43
C LYS A 23 31.51 9.08 4.53
N ASP A 24 32.58 8.42 4.09
CA ASP A 24 33.64 9.00 3.27
C ASP A 24 33.49 8.69 1.77
N ILE A 25 32.35 8.15 1.33
CA ILE A 25 32.13 7.95 -0.11
C ILE A 25 32.15 9.28 -0.86
N LYS A 26 32.64 9.25 -2.10
CA LYS A 26 32.64 10.42 -2.97
C LYS A 26 31.19 10.83 -3.29
N PRO A 27 30.87 12.13 -3.26
CA PRO A 27 29.59 12.62 -3.75
C PRO A 27 29.31 12.15 -5.18
N ILE A 28 28.10 11.67 -5.43
CA ILE A 28 27.64 11.29 -6.77
C ILE A 28 27.19 12.53 -7.55
N ALA A 29 27.25 12.47 -8.88
CA ALA A 29 26.87 13.60 -9.74
C ALA A 29 25.43 14.09 -9.49
N ALA A 30 24.50 13.17 -9.20
CA ALA A 30 23.08 13.46 -8.98
C ALA A 30 22.83 14.51 -7.86
N LEU A 31 23.72 14.58 -6.87
CA LEU A 31 23.59 15.57 -5.79
C LEU A 31 23.72 17.02 -6.31
N HIS A 32 24.40 17.20 -7.44
CA HIS A 32 24.68 18.50 -8.05
C HIS A 32 23.79 18.84 -9.26
N ASP A 33 22.90 17.93 -9.69
CA ASP A 33 21.96 18.24 -10.78
C ASP A 33 21.09 19.45 -10.43
N ASP A 34 20.92 20.36 -11.38
CA ASP A 34 20.12 21.57 -11.26
C ASP A 34 18.82 21.45 -12.07
N PHE A 35 17.71 21.79 -11.43
CA PHE A 35 16.37 21.73 -11.98
C PHE A 35 15.70 23.11 -12.06
N SER A 36 16.45 24.19 -11.82
CA SER A 36 15.96 25.57 -11.79
C SER A 36 15.32 26.05 -13.09
N GLY A 37 15.68 25.45 -14.24
CA GLY A 37 15.12 25.77 -15.55
C GLY A 37 13.82 25.05 -15.92
N VAL A 38 13.28 24.20 -15.04
CA VAL A 38 12.04 23.44 -15.31
C VAL A 38 10.90 24.03 -14.50
N GLU A 39 9.81 24.38 -15.19
CA GLU A 39 8.58 24.86 -14.58
C GLU A 39 7.43 23.90 -14.88
N PHE A 40 6.42 23.90 -14.01
CA PHE A 40 5.15 23.23 -14.28
C PHE A 40 4.03 24.27 -14.17
N GLY A 41 3.15 24.27 -15.16
CA GLY A 41 1.89 25.02 -15.15
C GLY A 41 0.74 24.14 -14.65
N VAL A 42 -0.19 24.77 -13.94
CA VAL A 42 -1.48 24.17 -13.58
C VAL A 42 -2.41 24.29 -14.79
N ILE A 43 -3.02 23.18 -15.18
CA ILE A 43 -3.99 23.09 -16.27
C ILE A 43 -5.31 22.52 -15.76
N SER A 44 -6.37 22.66 -16.55
CA SER A 44 -7.63 21.97 -16.27
C SER A 44 -7.49 20.45 -16.48
N SER A 45 -8.32 19.66 -15.80
CA SER A 45 -8.39 18.20 -16.04
C SER A 45 -8.67 17.87 -17.51
N ALA A 46 -9.53 18.67 -18.16
CA ALA A 46 -9.89 18.59 -19.57
C ALA A 46 -8.70 18.76 -20.53
N GLN A 47 -7.70 19.57 -20.17
CA GLN A 47 -6.49 19.78 -20.97
C GLN A 47 -5.38 18.77 -20.66
N GLY A 48 -5.53 17.97 -19.61
CA GLY A 48 -4.51 17.05 -19.12
C GLY A 48 -5.02 15.62 -19.13
N ILE A 49 -5.37 15.12 -17.95
CA ILE A 49 -5.65 13.70 -17.74
C ILE A 49 -6.88 13.20 -18.50
N GLU A 50 -7.88 14.05 -18.77
CA GLU A 50 -9.07 13.63 -19.50
C GLU A 50 -8.76 13.27 -20.95
N GLN A 51 -7.86 13.99 -21.62
CA GLN A 51 -7.42 13.64 -22.99
C GLN A 51 -6.74 12.27 -23.01
N ILE A 52 -5.90 12.02 -22.00
CA ILE A 52 -5.23 10.74 -21.82
C ILE A 52 -6.26 9.62 -21.61
N ILE A 53 -7.29 9.86 -20.80
CA ILE A 53 -8.40 8.91 -20.61
C ILE A 53 -9.17 8.72 -21.92
N ASP A 54 -9.43 9.79 -22.67
CA ASP A 54 -10.17 9.77 -23.94
C ASP A 54 -9.44 8.97 -25.03
N ASP A 55 -8.11 8.97 -25.02
CA ASP A 55 -7.28 8.21 -25.97
C ASP A 55 -7.12 6.72 -25.64
N ASN A 56 -7.57 6.28 -24.45
CA ASN A 56 -7.41 4.92 -23.97
C ASN A 56 -8.75 4.22 -23.68
N GLN A 57 -8.81 2.91 -23.86
CA GLN A 57 -9.97 2.11 -23.48
C GLN A 57 -9.82 1.52 -22.08
N ILE A 58 -8.59 1.24 -21.66
CA ILE A 58 -8.30 0.70 -20.33
C ILE A 58 -7.46 1.71 -19.57
N ILE A 59 -7.98 2.16 -18.45
CA ILE A 59 -7.32 3.10 -17.54
C ILE A 59 -7.02 2.34 -16.26
N MET A 60 -5.76 2.22 -15.88
CA MET A 60 -5.36 1.47 -14.70
C MET A 60 -4.79 2.40 -13.63
N ILE A 61 -5.27 2.27 -12.41
CA ILE A 61 -4.72 2.99 -11.25
C ILE A 61 -3.92 2.00 -10.42
N SER A 62 -2.60 2.13 -10.49
CA SER A 62 -1.65 1.21 -9.83
C SER A 62 -0.82 1.93 -8.79
N GLY A 63 -0.54 1.28 -7.66
CA GLY A 63 0.32 1.85 -6.63
C GLY A 63 1.79 1.64 -6.99
N ALA A 64 2.63 2.65 -6.80
CA ALA A 64 4.04 2.58 -7.17
C ALA A 64 4.99 2.23 -6.02
N GLN A 65 4.54 2.38 -4.77
CA GLN A 65 5.37 2.25 -3.59
C GLN A 65 4.92 1.01 -2.79
N PHE A 66 4.68 1.16 -1.48
CA PHE A 66 4.38 0.07 -0.54
C PHE A 66 2.97 0.14 0.04
N GLY A 67 2.02 0.69 -0.73
CA GLY A 67 0.63 0.83 -0.32
C GLY A 67 0.30 2.25 0.12
N ASP A 68 -1.00 2.50 0.30
CA ASP A 68 -1.52 3.73 0.91
C ASP A 68 -1.09 5.05 0.25
N GLU A 69 -0.92 5.04 -1.07
CA GLU A 69 -0.59 6.20 -1.90
C GLU A 69 -1.84 7.02 -2.29
N ALA A 70 -3.00 6.73 -1.69
CA ALA A 70 -4.30 7.32 -2.02
C ALA A 70 -4.86 6.95 -3.41
N LYS A 71 -4.65 5.70 -3.86
CA LYS A 71 -5.27 5.16 -5.09
C LYS A 71 -6.78 5.36 -5.17
N GLY A 72 -7.50 5.23 -4.04
CA GLY A 72 -8.96 5.41 -4.00
C GLY A 72 -9.41 6.80 -4.43
N LYS A 73 -8.68 7.85 -4.02
CA LYS A 73 -8.92 9.24 -4.42
C LYS A 73 -8.77 9.41 -5.92
N TRP A 74 -7.67 8.94 -6.50
CA TRP A 74 -7.40 9.07 -7.92
C TRP A 74 -8.32 8.20 -8.78
N GLY A 75 -8.63 6.99 -8.33
CA GLY A 75 -9.63 6.12 -8.97
C GLY A 75 -11.00 6.79 -9.05
N ASN A 76 -11.48 7.37 -7.94
CA ASN A 76 -12.74 8.12 -7.91
C ASN A 76 -12.68 9.42 -8.75
N ALA A 77 -11.56 10.14 -8.76
CA ALA A 77 -11.39 11.32 -9.60
C ALA A 77 -11.53 11.00 -11.10
N PHE A 78 -10.93 9.89 -11.53
CA PHE A 78 -10.88 9.52 -12.95
C PHE A 78 -12.06 8.67 -13.40
N SER A 79 -12.86 8.12 -12.47
CA SER A 79 -14.00 7.29 -12.82
C SER A 79 -15.10 8.06 -13.57
N LYS A 80 -15.14 9.39 -13.48
CA LYS A 80 -16.14 10.24 -14.15
C LYS A 80 -16.11 10.21 -15.68
N LYS A 81 -15.06 9.63 -16.28
CA LYS A 81 -14.85 9.53 -17.73
C LYS A 81 -14.81 8.10 -18.25
N VAL A 82 -15.14 7.13 -17.39
CA VAL A 82 -15.22 5.72 -17.79
C VAL A 82 -16.66 5.22 -17.75
N HIS A 83 -16.90 4.08 -18.38
CA HIS A 83 -18.23 3.47 -18.43
C HIS A 83 -18.41 2.42 -17.34
N LYS A 84 -17.31 1.73 -16.98
CA LYS A 84 -17.29 0.63 -16.00
C LYS A 84 -16.03 0.68 -15.16
N ALA A 85 -16.10 0.18 -13.94
CA ALA A 85 -14.94 0.04 -13.06
C ALA A 85 -14.81 -1.40 -12.54
N VAL A 86 -13.58 -1.86 -12.33
CA VAL A 86 -13.32 -3.22 -11.85
C VAL A 86 -12.16 -3.26 -10.88
N ARG A 87 -12.35 -4.00 -9.77
CA ARG A 87 -11.26 -4.52 -8.95
C ARG A 87 -10.87 -5.89 -9.48
N ALA A 88 -9.65 -6.06 -9.97
CA ALA A 88 -9.28 -7.26 -10.71
C ALA A 88 -9.07 -8.52 -9.84
N ASN A 89 -8.29 -8.39 -8.75
CA ASN A 89 -7.81 -9.53 -7.97
C ASN A 89 -7.52 -9.15 -6.51
N SER A 90 -6.78 -10.01 -5.80
CA SER A 90 -6.33 -9.82 -4.40
C SER A 90 -7.49 -9.66 -3.41
N GLY A 91 -7.21 -9.34 -2.14
CA GLY A 91 -8.22 -9.35 -1.08
C GLY A 91 -8.43 -8.05 -0.34
N THR A 92 -9.07 -8.15 0.82
CA THR A 92 -9.50 -7.03 1.68
C THR A 92 -8.39 -6.37 2.49
N ASN A 93 -7.13 -6.76 2.27
CA ASN A 93 -5.94 -6.28 3.00
C ASN A 93 -5.53 -4.83 2.68
N THR A 94 -6.10 -4.19 1.66
CA THR A 94 -5.99 -2.72 1.51
C THR A 94 -7.34 -2.08 1.46
N GLY A 95 -7.50 -1.04 2.28
CA GLY A 95 -8.61 -0.10 2.19
C GLY A 95 -8.32 0.99 1.17
N ARG A 96 -9.38 1.43 0.50
CA ARG A 96 -9.44 2.63 -0.33
C ARG A 96 -10.36 3.61 0.38
N THR A 97 -9.75 4.53 1.11
CA THR A 97 -10.47 5.62 1.74
C THR A 97 -10.63 6.76 0.73
N ILE A 98 -11.84 7.25 0.58
CA ILE A 98 -12.14 8.49 -0.13
C ILE A 98 -12.88 9.46 0.79
N CYS A 99 -12.74 10.75 0.53
CA CYS A 99 -13.58 11.76 1.17
C CYS A 99 -14.72 12.12 0.23
N TYR A 100 -15.95 11.75 0.59
CA TYR A 100 -17.17 12.01 -0.16
C TYR A 100 -18.12 12.87 0.69
N ASN A 101 -18.59 14.00 0.15
CA ASN A 101 -19.42 14.98 0.88
C ASN A 101 -18.87 15.39 2.26
N GLY A 102 -17.54 15.51 2.38
CA GLY A 102 -16.86 15.85 3.63
C GLY A 102 -16.67 14.68 4.61
N GLU A 103 -17.20 13.50 4.31
CA GLU A 103 -17.06 12.29 5.13
C GLU A 103 -16.05 11.30 4.56
N LYS A 104 -15.32 10.61 5.45
CA LYS A 104 -14.40 9.54 5.04
C LYS A 104 -15.17 8.23 4.89
N LEU A 105 -15.18 7.68 3.67
CA LEU A 105 -15.73 6.36 3.36
C LEU A 105 -14.58 5.42 3.01
N SER A 106 -14.55 4.22 3.59
CA SER A 106 -13.47 3.25 3.38
C SER A 106 -14.00 1.94 2.82
N PHE A 107 -13.55 1.60 1.61
CA PHE A 107 -13.93 0.38 0.90
C PHE A 107 -12.75 -0.56 0.82
N HIS A 108 -13.00 -1.87 0.78
CA HIS A 108 -11.96 -2.87 0.60
C HIS A 108 -12.19 -3.60 -0.72
N LEU A 109 -13.41 -4.06 -0.96
CA LEU A 109 -13.81 -4.76 -2.17
C LEU A 109 -14.50 -3.85 -3.17
N THR A 110 -15.37 -2.96 -2.69
CA THR A 110 -16.14 -2.08 -3.57
C THR A 110 -15.21 -1.14 -4.34
N PRO A 111 -15.23 -1.13 -5.68
CA PRO A 111 -14.54 -0.10 -6.46
C PRO A 111 -15.04 1.30 -6.07
N THR A 112 -14.15 2.27 -5.89
CA THR A 112 -14.52 3.63 -5.44
C THR A 112 -15.33 4.38 -6.49
N ALA A 113 -15.26 3.96 -7.75
CA ALA A 113 -16.09 4.47 -8.85
C ALA A 113 -17.61 4.30 -8.64
N LEU A 114 -18.05 3.30 -7.86
CA LEU A 114 -19.48 3.06 -7.59
C LEU A 114 -20.17 4.30 -7.00
N ILE A 115 -19.42 5.11 -6.25
CA ILE A 115 -19.92 6.32 -5.58
C ILE A 115 -20.29 7.42 -6.58
N GLU A 116 -19.72 7.39 -7.79
CA GLU A 116 -20.09 8.25 -8.90
C GLU A 116 -21.22 7.64 -9.76
N GLY A 117 -21.86 6.56 -9.28
CA GLY A 117 -22.91 5.84 -10.01
C GLY A 117 -22.41 4.95 -11.13
N ILE A 118 -21.10 4.73 -11.24
CA ILE A 118 -20.48 3.94 -12.31
C ILE A 118 -20.66 2.44 -12.02
N PRO A 119 -21.22 1.64 -12.96
CA PRO A 119 -21.31 0.20 -12.82
C PRO A 119 -19.96 -0.43 -12.50
N SER A 120 -19.93 -1.23 -11.44
CA SER A 120 -18.70 -1.66 -10.79
C SER A 120 -18.67 -3.16 -10.59
N PHE A 121 -17.49 -3.76 -10.76
CA PHE A 121 -17.28 -5.20 -10.72
C PHE A 121 -16.19 -5.61 -9.75
N ILE A 122 -16.40 -6.71 -9.03
CA ILE A 122 -15.38 -7.40 -8.23
C ILE A 122 -14.95 -8.66 -8.99
N GLY A 123 -13.72 -8.70 -9.48
CA GLY A 123 -13.17 -9.74 -10.35
C GLY A 123 -13.06 -11.12 -9.69
N ALA A 124 -13.09 -12.18 -10.48
CA ALA A 124 -13.16 -13.57 -9.99
C ALA A 124 -11.90 -14.05 -9.25
N GLU A 125 -10.75 -13.38 -9.43
CA GLU A 125 -9.49 -13.68 -8.72
C GLU A 125 -9.36 -12.92 -7.39
N THR A 126 -10.43 -12.23 -6.97
CA THR A 126 -10.51 -11.60 -5.65
C THR A 126 -10.70 -12.65 -4.55
N VAL A 127 -10.12 -12.37 -3.39
CA VAL A 127 -10.19 -13.18 -2.18
C VAL A 127 -10.89 -12.39 -1.07
N ALA A 128 -12.03 -12.87 -0.56
CA ALA A 128 -12.81 -12.11 0.42
C ALA A 128 -13.58 -12.96 1.41
N ASP A 129 -13.79 -12.41 2.60
CA ASP A 129 -14.78 -12.87 3.55
C ASP A 129 -16.13 -12.20 3.20
N PRO A 130 -17.09 -12.94 2.62
CA PRO A 130 -18.34 -12.35 2.13
C PRO A 130 -19.23 -11.84 3.27
N ILE A 131 -19.06 -12.34 4.50
CA ILE A 131 -19.83 -11.90 5.66
C ILE A 131 -19.32 -10.54 6.14
N SER A 132 -17.99 -10.39 6.27
CA SER A 132 -17.38 -9.08 6.54
C SER A 132 -17.72 -8.07 5.45
N PHE A 133 -17.72 -8.47 4.17
CA PHE A 133 -18.10 -7.58 3.08
C PHE A 133 -19.53 -7.05 3.22
N GLU A 134 -20.49 -7.93 3.51
CA GLU A 134 -21.89 -7.57 3.68
C GLU A 134 -22.11 -6.67 4.91
N GLN A 135 -21.47 -6.98 6.04
CA GLN A 135 -21.59 -6.23 7.30
C GLN A 135 -20.80 -4.92 7.33
N GLU A 136 -19.68 -4.82 6.63
CA GLU A 136 -18.82 -3.63 6.69
C GLU A 136 -19.11 -2.67 5.53
N GLU A 137 -19.15 -3.15 4.29
CA GLU A 137 -19.23 -2.28 3.11
C GLU A 137 -20.66 -2.11 2.60
N LEU A 138 -21.45 -3.19 2.51
CA LEU A 138 -22.83 -3.08 2.01
C LEU A 138 -23.75 -2.41 3.02
N GLU A 139 -23.55 -2.63 4.33
CA GLU A 139 -24.23 -1.84 5.38
C GLU A 139 -23.83 -0.36 5.30
N LEU A 140 -22.54 -0.04 5.16
CA LEU A 140 -22.09 1.35 4.99
C LEU A 140 -22.75 2.03 3.78
N LEU A 141 -22.82 1.35 2.62
CA LEU A 141 -23.47 1.89 1.43
C LEU A 141 -24.97 2.15 1.69
N ARG A 142 -25.67 1.23 2.36
CA ARG A 142 -27.08 1.39 2.75
C ARG A 142 -27.28 2.57 3.71
N GLU A 143 -26.47 2.65 4.76
CA GLU A 143 -26.52 3.73 5.76
C GLU A 143 -26.29 5.11 5.13
N LYS A 144 -25.41 5.19 4.13
CA LYS A 144 -25.12 6.42 3.39
C LYS A 144 -26.08 6.69 2.23
N GLY A 145 -27.06 5.81 2.00
CA GLY A 145 -28.02 5.95 0.91
C GLY A 145 -27.40 5.85 -0.49
N ILE A 146 -26.24 5.21 -0.61
CA ILE A 146 -25.55 5.00 -1.88
C ILE A 146 -26.08 3.69 -2.49
N SER A 147 -26.74 3.78 -3.65
CA SER A 147 -27.19 2.57 -4.38
C SER A 147 -26.00 1.75 -4.84
N TYR A 148 -26.13 0.43 -4.71
CA TYR A 148 -25.17 -0.55 -5.23
C TYR A 148 -25.85 -1.54 -6.17
N ASP A 149 -26.98 -1.18 -6.78
CA ASP A 149 -27.72 -2.04 -7.73
C ASP A 149 -26.89 -2.39 -8.97
N THR A 150 -25.91 -1.53 -9.30
CA THR A 150 -24.96 -1.71 -10.41
C THR A 150 -23.63 -2.32 -9.96
N LEU A 151 -23.51 -2.76 -8.70
CA LEU A 151 -22.39 -3.54 -8.20
C LEU A 151 -22.61 -5.02 -8.50
N ALA A 152 -21.65 -5.63 -9.18
CA ALA A 152 -21.67 -7.06 -9.48
C ALA A 152 -20.37 -7.75 -9.05
N ILE A 153 -20.46 -9.05 -8.79
CA ILE A 153 -19.36 -9.85 -8.23
C ILE A 153 -19.12 -11.12 -9.05
N GLY A 154 -17.86 -11.40 -9.33
CA GLY A 154 -17.41 -12.62 -9.99
C GLY A 154 -17.41 -13.82 -9.06
N ASN A 155 -17.00 -14.98 -9.58
CA ASN A 155 -16.84 -16.19 -8.78
C ASN A 155 -15.57 -16.13 -7.91
N ILE A 156 -15.55 -15.22 -6.94
CA ILE A 156 -14.43 -14.93 -6.04
C ILE A 156 -14.06 -16.14 -5.18
N PHE A 157 -12.85 -16.13 -4.63
CA PHE A 157 -12.39 -17.07 -3.61
C PHE A 157 -12.85 -16.63 -2.22
N ILE A 158 -13.30 -17.58 -1.40
CA ILE A 158 -13.90 -17.32 -0.10
C ILE A 158 -12.85 -17.48 1.00
N THR A 159 -12.54 -16.37 1.65
CA THR A 159 -11.90 -16.37 2.95
C THR A 159 -12.95 -16.76 4.00
N THR A 160 -12.64 -17.80 4.75
CA THR A 160 -13.52 -18.35 5.79
C THR A 160 -13.07 -17.91 7.18
N PRO A 161 -13.91 -18.06 8.21
CA PRO A 161 -13.50 -17.90 9.60
C PRO A 161 -12.19 -18.63 9.95
N TYR A 162 -12.03 -19.88 9.54
CA TYR A 162 -10.81 -20.63 9.84
C TYR A 162 -9.56 -20.09 9.13
N HIS A 163 -9.68 -19.53 7.91
CA HIS A 163 -8.55 -18.84 7.27
C HIS A 163 -8.08 -17.65 8.09
N ARG A 164 -9.02 -16.89 8.67
CA ARG A 164 -8.71 -15.75 9.53
C ARG A 164 -8.07 -16.19 10.84
N ILE A 165 -8.57 -17.27 11.45
CA ILE A 165 -7.97 -17.84 12.66
C ILE A 165 -6.52 -18.28 12.41
N ILE A 166 -6.27 -19.00 11.32
CA ILE A 166 -4.89 -19.39 10.92
C ILE A 166 -4.02 -18.14 10.74
N ASP A 167 -4.56 -17.08 10.15
CA ASP A 167 -3.81 -15.85 9.89
C ASP A 167 -3.41 -15.13 11.20
N VAL A 168 -4.36 -14.93 12.11
CA VAL A 168 -4.13 -14.17 13.36
C VAL A 168 -3.30 -14.95 14.37
N LEU A 169 -3.42 -16.27 14.40
CA LEU A 169 -2.70 -17.12 15.36
C LEU A 169 -1.36 -17.64 14.82
N GLY A 170 -1.24 -17.81 13.49
CA GLY A 170 -0.06 -18.38 12.84
C GLY A 170 0.93 -17.36 12.25
N SER A 171 0.58 -16.07 12.21
CA SER A 171 1.48 -15.05 11.67
C SER A 171 2.40 -14.47 12.73
N ALA A 172 3.66 -14.20 12.34
CA ALA A 172 4.56 -13.39 13.15
C ALA A 172 3.99 -11.99 13.40
N LEU A 173 4.43 -11.34 14.49
CA LEU A 173 4.02 -9.98 14.84
C LEU A 173 4.23 -9.05 13.64
N ASN A 174 3.17 -8.32 13.28
CA ASN A 174 3.14 -7.34 12.17
C ASN A 174 3.41 -7.91 10.76
N ALA A 175 3.46 -9.23 10.59
CA ALA A 175 3.64 -9.85 9.28
C ALA A 175 2.35 -9.97 8.46
N SER A 176 1.17 -9.80 9.09
CA SER A 176 -0.13 -9.93 8.43
C SER A 176 -1.13 -8.87 8.89
N THR A 177 -2.13 -8.61 8.04
CA THR A 177 -3.31 -7.79 8.36
C THR A 177 -4.35 -8.52 9.20
N GLY A 178 -4.24 -9.85 9.36
CA GLY A 178 -5.15 -10.65 10.19
C GLY A 178 -6.53 -10.88 9.57
N VAL A 179 -6.64 -10.80 8.25
CA VAL A 179 -7.91 -10.92 7.50
C VAL A 179 -7.95 -12.15 6.59
N GLY A 180 -7.02 -13.09 6.76
CA GLY A 180 -7.06 -14.41 6.12
C GLY A 180 -6.42 -14.49 4.74
N ILE A 181 -5.80 -13.42 4.21
CA ILE A 181 -5.33 -13.39 2.81
C ILE A 181 -4.33 -14.50 2.51
N SER A 182 -3.25 -14.60 3.28
CA SER A 182 -2.20 -15.60 3.04
C SER A 182 -2.74 -17.05 3.18
N PRO A 183 -3.46 -17.41 4.27
CA PRO A 183 -4.09 -18.73 4.36
C PRO A 183 -5.05 -19.04 3.21
N THR A 184 -5.88 -18.09 2.77
CA THR A 184 -6.77 -18.32 1.63
C THR A 184 -5.98 -18.57 0.35
N HIS A 185 -4.92 -17.80 0.08
CA HIS A 185 -4.05 -18.05 -1.08
C HIS A 185 -3.33 -19.41 -1.03
N LYS A 186 -2.96 -19.90 0.17
CA LYS A 186 -2.45 -21.28 0.32
C LYS A 186 -3.50 -22.29 -0.12
N SER A 187 -4.75 -22.13 0.29
CA SER A 187 -5.87 -22.98 -0.13
C SER A 187 -6.19 -22.88 -1.63
N ILE A 188 -5.99 -21.72 -2.26
CA ILE A 188 -6.10 -21.55 -3.72
C ILE A 188 -5.03 -22.39 -4.43
N LYS A 189 -3.77 -22.29 -3.99
CA LYS A 189 -2.66 -23.09 -4.56
C LYS A 189 -2.85 -24.59 -4.33
N ALA A 190 -3.44 -24.98 -3.20
CA ALA A 190 -3.84 -26.35 -2.90
C ALA A 190 -5.09 -26.83 -3.67
N LYS A 191 -5.81 -25.92 -4.37
CA LYS A 191 -7.07 -26.20 -5.07
C LYS A 191 -8.13 -26.78 -4.13
N THR A 192 -8.21 -26.23 -2.92
CA THR A 192 -9.19 -26.57 -1.89
C THR A 192 -10.08 -25.39 -1.52
N CYS A 193 -9.64 -24.15 -1.77
CA CYS A 193 -10.39 -22.95 -1.42
C CYS A 193 -11.81 -22.94 -2.03
N PRO A 194 -12.86 -22.69 -1.22
CA PRO A 194 -14.21 -22.50 -1.73
C PRO A 194 -14.31 -21.25 -2.61
N ARG A 195 -15.17 -21.31 -3.63
CA ARG A 195 -15.54 -20.13 -4.44
C ARG A 195 -16.99 -19.73 -4.21
N LEU A 196 -17.36 -18.50 -4.59
CA LEU A 196 -18.72 -17.98 -4.40
C LEU A 196 -19.81 -18.87 -5.00
N ASP A 197 -19.56 -19.50 -6.15
CA ASP A 197 -20.50 -20.44 -6.77
C ASP A 197 -20.71 -21.72 -5.95
N ASP A 198 -19.73 -22.12 -5.12
CA ASP A 198 -19.92 -23.26 -4.21
C ASP A 198 -20.95 -22.93 -3.12
N LEU A 199 -21.04 -21.66 -2.70
CA LEU A 199 -21.99 -21.20 -1.68
C LEU A 199 -23.42 -21.12 -2.21
N CYS A 200 -23.61 -20.76 -3.48
CA CYS A 200 -24.92 -20.40 -4.01
C CYS A 200 -25.66 -21.50 -4.80
N ASN A 201 -25.01 -22.62 -5.13
CA ASN A 201 -25.59 -23.62 -6.05
C ASN A 201 -26.25 -24.82 -5.34
N ASP A 202 -25.47 -25.58 -4.57
CA ASP A 202 -25.91 -26.83 -3.95
C ASP A 202 -25.30 -26.95 -2.54
N GLU A 203 -26.14 -27.13 -1.53
CA GLU A 203 -25.71 -27.25 -0.13
C GLU A 203 -24.78 -28.46 0.06
N GLY A 204 -25.05 -29.57 -0.64
CA GLY A 204 -24.20 -30.75 -0.60
C GLY A 204 -22.79 -30.46 -1.11
N ARG A 205 -22.68 -29.70 -2.21
CA ARG A 205 -21.42 -29.22 -2.77
C ARG A 205 -20.72 -28.25 -1.82
N LEU A 206 -21.43 -27.26 -1.28
CA LEU A 206 -20.88 -26.33 -0.28
C LEU A 206 -20.22 -27.10 0.87
N ARG A 207 -20.96 -28.03 1.47
CA ARG A 207 -20.48 -28.87 2.57
C ARG A 207 -19.24 -29.67 2.19
N ARG A 208 -19.21 -30.30 1.01
CA ARG A 208 -18.06 -31.09 0.54
C ARG A 208 -16.81 -30.22 0.35
N VAL A 209 -16.95 -29.03 -0.24
CA VAL A 209 -15.82 -28.12 -0.51
C VAL A 209 -15.28 -27.56 0.81
N LEU A 210 -16.16 -27.08 1.70
CA LEU A 210 -15.76 -26.63 3.04
C LEU A 210 -15.08 -27.73 3.84
N ALA A 211 -15.63 -28.96 3.85
CA ALA A 211 -15.03 -30.08 4.57
C ALA A 211 -13.64 -30.45 4.05
N LYS A 212 -13.39 -30.30 2.74
CA LYS A 212 -12.08 -30.56 2.13
C LYS A 212 -11.04 -29.56 2.63
N ASP A 213 -11.39 -28.28 2.61
CA ASP A 213 -10.49 -27.18 2.97
C ASP A 213 -10.29 -27.04 4.49
N TYR A 214 -11.33 -27.30 5.27
CA TYR A 214 -11.33 -27.32 6.74
C TYR A 214 -10.26 -28.27 7.33
N LYS A 215 -9.85 -29.32 6.59
CA LYS A 215 -8.73 -30.18 7.00
C LYS A 215 -7.43 -29.41 7.21
N ASN A 216 -7.20 -28.33 6.45
CA ASN A 216 -6.03 -27.47 6.62
C ASN A 216 -6.05 -26.78 8.00
N TYR A 217 -7.23 -26.37 8.47
CA TYR A 217 -7.40 -25.79 9.80
C TYR A 217 -7.18 -26.80 10.92
N VAL A 218 -7.73 -28.01 10.79
CA VAL A 218 -7.47 -29.09 11.76
C VAL A 218 -5.99 -29.45 11.81
N GLY A 219 -5.32 -29.51 10.66
CA GLY A 219 -3.87 -29.73 10.59
C GLY A 219 -3.07 -28.62 11.26
N PHE A 220 -3.45 -27.36 11.07
CA PHE A 220 -2.85 -26.21 11.76
C PHE A 220 -3.00 -26.31 13.28
N ILE A 221 -4.20 -26.58 13.78
CA ILE A 221 -4.45 -26.75 15.23
C ILE A 221 -3.54 -27.84 15.80
N ALA A 222 -3.46 -28.99 15.13
CA ALA A 222 -2.63 -30.11 15.57
C ALA A 222 -1.13 -29.77 15.56
N ALA A 223 -0.66 -29.09 14.52
CA ALA A 223 0.75 -28.69 14.38
C ALA A 223 1.18 -27.67 15.44
N GLU A 224 0.31 -26.72 15.78
CA GLU A 224 0.56 -25.69 16.79
C GLU A 224 0.25 -26.16 18.23
N GLY A 225 -0.25 -27.39 18.41
CA GLY A 225 -0.63 -27.91 19.73
C GLY A 225 -1.75 -27.10 20.40
N LEU A 226 -2.63 -26.48 19.60
CA LEU A 226 -3.70 -25.61 20.10
C LEU A 226 -4.92 -26.42 20.58
N SER A 227 -5.53 -25.99 21.67
CA SER A 227 -6.86 -26.46 22.09
C SER A 227 -7.93 -25.48 21.63
N PHE A 228 -9.16 -25.97 21.40
CA PHE A 228 -10.29 -25.08 21.06
C PHE A 228 -10.55 -24.01 22.14
N GLY A 229 -10.39 -24.36 23.42
CA GLY A 229 -10.50 -23.40 24.51
C GLY A 229 -9.48 -22.27 24.42
N ASN A 230 -8.22 -22.60 24.09
CA ASN A 230 -7.16 -21.60 23.90
C ASN A 230 -7.44 -20.71 22.69
N ILE A 231 -7.93 -21.28 21.59
CA ILE A 231 -8.30 -20.52 20.39
C ILE A 231 -9.40 -19.51 20.73
N ILE A 232 -10.48 -19.95 21.37
CA ILE A 232 -11.60 -19.06 21.74
C ILE A 232 -11.11 -17.93 22.65
N TYR A 233 -10.30 -18.24 23.67
CA TYR A 233 -9.74 -17.25 24.58
C TYR A 233 -8.91 -16.19 23.83
N GLN A 234 -7.97 -16.62 22.99
CA GLN A 234 -7.12 -15.69 22.22
C GLN A 234 -7.93 -14.84 21.23
N LEU A 235 -8.94 -15.43 20.57
CA LEU A 235 -9.82 -14.70 19.68
C LEU A 235 -10.68 -13.67 20.42
N SER A 236 -11.17 -13.99 21.62
CA SER A 236 -11.90 -13.03 22.46
C SER A 236 -11.04 -11.83 22.87
N GLU A 237 -9.79 -12.08 23.27
CA GLU A 237 -8.83 -11.01 23.59
C GLU A 237 -8.52 -10.12 22.37
N LEU A 238 -8.34 -10.73 21.20
CA LEU A 238 -8.10 -9.99 19.96
C LEU A 238 -9.34 -9.19 19.51
N GLN A 239 -10.54 -9.76 19.65
CA GLN A 239 -11.79 -9.10 19.28
C GLN A 239 -12.02 -7.84 20.12
N GLN A 240 -11.74 -7.87 21.42
CA GLN A 240 -11.85 -6.69 22.30
C GLN A 240 -10.94 -5.54 21.85
N LYS A 241 -9.76 -5.87 21.31
CA LYS A 241 -8.81 -4.89 20.79
C LYS A 241 -9.20 -4.39 19.40
N ASN A 242 -9.66 -5.28 18.53
CA ASN A 242 -9.98 -4.97 17.14
C ASN A 242 -11.01 -5.95 16.57
N LYS A 243 -12.28 -5.57 16.64
CA LYS A 243 -13.42 -6.32 16.08
C LYS A 243 -13.29 -6.58 14.58
N ARG A 244 -12.55 -5.74 13.86
CA ARG A 244 -12.33 -5.95 12.43
C ARG A 244 -11.38 -7.10 12.14
N ILE A 245 -10.42 -7.39 13.03
CA ILE A 245 -9.52 -8.54 12.90
C ILE A 245 -10.25 -9.83 13.27
N VAL A 246 -11.07 -9.80 14.32
CA VAL A 246 -11.94 -10.93 14.73
C VAL A 246 -13.40 -10.49 14.79
N PRO A 247 -14.14 -10.52 13.67
CA PRO A 247 -15.57 -10.20 13.67
C PRO A 247 -16.40 -11.26 14.36
N ASP A 248 -17.66 -10.92 14.63
CA ASP A 248 -18.57 -11.75 15.43
C ASP A 248 -18.75 -13.15 14.83
N HIS A 249 -18.86 -13.28 13.51
CA HIS A 249 -19.00 -14.59 12.87
C HIS A 249 -17.75 -15.46 12.96
N VAL A 250 -16.56 -14.87 13.13
CA VAL A 250 -15.31 -15.61 13.32
C VAL A 250 -15.23 -16.20 14.72
N LEU A 251 -15.61 -15.42 15.74
CA LEU A 251 -15.67 -15.93 17.11
C LEU A 251 -16.80 -16.94 17.29
N ALA A 252 -17.98 -16.68 16.71
CA ALA A 252 -19.11 -17.61 16.74
C ALA A 252 -18.78 -18.94 16.06
N PHE A 253 -18.04 -18.91 14.95
CA PHE A 253 -17.51 -20.13 14.32
C PHE A 253 -16.62 -20.92 15.29
N ALA A 254 -15.67 -20.27 15.97
CA ALA A 254 -14.78 -20.94 16.90
C ALA A 254 -15.52 -21.60 18.07
N GLN A 255 -16.65 -20.99 18.49
CA GLN A 255 -17.51 -21.46 19.59
C GLN A 255 -18.54 -22.52 19.17
N ALA A 256 -18.77 -22.72 17.87
CA ALA A 256 -19.80 -23.63 17.37
C ALA A 256 -19.47 -25.10 17.71
N GLN A 257 -20.49 -25.85 18.17
CA GLN A 257 -20.35 -27.29 18.44
C GLN A 257 -20.03 -28.08 17.17
N ASN A 258 -20.70 -27.76 16.06
CA ASN A 258 -20.36 -28.26 14.73
C ASN A 258 -20.01 -27.07 13.82
N GLN A 259 -18.70 -26.83 13.70
CA GLN A 259 -18.14 -25.72 12.93
C GLN A 259 -18.48 -25.80 11.43
N LEU A 260 -18.62 -27.01 10.87
CA LEU A 260 -18.95 -27.17 9.45
C LEU A 260 -20.43 -26.84 9.19
N ASP A 261 -21.34 -27.32 10.04
CA ASP A 261 -22.77 -26.98 9.95
C ASP A 261 -22.97 -25.48 10.09
N PHE A 262 -22.28 -24.86 11.05
CA PHE A 262 -22.30 -23.40 11.23
C PHE A 262 -21.93 -22.65 9.95
N LEU A 263 -20.87 -23.05 9.24
CA LEU A 263 -20.47 -22.39 8.00
C LEU A 263 -21.48 -22.59 6.86
N VAL A 264 -22.04 -23.79 6.74
CA VAL A 264 -23.06 -24.09 5.73
C VAL A 264 -24.28 -23.19 5.96
N ASP A 265 -24.76 -23.10 7.19
CA ASP A 265 -25.91 -22.26 7.55
C ASP A 265 -25.60 -20.78 7.34
N LEU A 266 -24.45 -20.30 7.83
CA LEU A 266 -24.02 -18.92 7.72
C LEU A 266 -24.00 -18.45 6.27
N TYR A 267 -23.33 -19.19 5.38
CA TYR A 267 -23.21 -18.81 3.98
C TYR A 267 -24.51 -18.99 3.21
N THR A 268 -25.32 -20.00 3.54
CA THR A 268 -26.63 -20.20 2.92
C THR A 268 -27.54 -19.01 3.21
N GLN A 269 -27.60 -18.54 4.46
CA GLN A 269 -28.52 -17.48 4.85
C GLN A 269 -28.01 -16.08 4.47
N ARG A 270 -26.74 -15.78 4.75
CA ARG A 270 -26.20 -14.42 4.57
C ARG A 270 -25.72 -14.12 3.16
N VAL A 271 -25.46 -15.15 2.34
CA VAL A 271 -24.96 -14.99 0.97
C VAL A 271 -25.93 -15.59 -0.04
N ALA A 272 -26.15 -16.91 -0.02
CA ALA A 272 -26.89 -17.59 -1.09
C ALA A 272 -28.36 -17.17 -1.19
N LYS A 273 -29.03 -16.98 -0.05
CA LYS A 273 -30.45 -16.57 0.04
C LYS A 273 -30.64 -15.08 0.30
N ASN A 274 -29.56 -14.29 0.34
CA ASN A 274 -29.64 -12.87 0.64
C ASN A 274 -29.92 -12.06 -0.64
N PRO A 275 -31.11 -11.45 -0.80
CA PRO A 275 -31.46 -10.68 -1.99
C PRO A 275 -30.68 -9.36 -2.09
N ASN A 276 -30.07 -8.91 -1.00
CA ASN A 276 -29.25 -7.69 -0.94
C ASN A 276 -27.76 -7.98 -1.20
N PHE A 277 -27.37 -9.23 -1.46
CA PHE A 277 -26.01 -9.53 -1.86
C PHE A 277 -25.80 -9.18 -3.35
N PRO A 278 -24.65 -8.62 -3.77
CA PRO A 278 -24.44 -8.19 -5.14
C PRO A 278 -24.67 -9.28 -6.17
N LYS A 279 -25.17 -8.86 -7.34
CA LYS A 279 -25.47 -9.78 -8.44
C LYS A 279 -24.21 -10.54 -8.88
N ARG A 280 -24.31 -11.86 -8.97
CA ARG A 280 -23.24 -12.69 -9.54
C ARG A 280 -23.21 -12.60 -11.06
N VAL A 281 -22.02 -12.39 -11.63
CA VAL A 281 -21.80 -12.31 -13.10
C VAL A 281 -20.46 -12.92 -13.49
N ASP A 282 -20.28 -13.27 -14.76
CA ASP A 282 -18.94 -13.52 -15.32
C ASP A 282 -18.26 -12.17 -15.61
N VAL A 283 -17.49 -11.67 -14.64
CA VAL A 283 -16.84 -10.36 -14.73
C VAL A 283 -15.85 -10.29 -15.90
N GLY A 284 -15.14 -11.37 -16.21
CA GLY A 284 -14.22 -11.39 -17.35
C GLY A 284 -14.96 -11.22 -18.67
N TYR A 285 -16.11 -11.89 -18.80
CA TYR A 285 -17.01 -11.70 -19.94
C TYR A 285 -17.58 -10.27 -20.01
N GLU A 286 -18.11 -9.73 -18.91
CA GLU A 286 -18.66 -8.36 -18.86
C GLU A 286 -17.62 -7.30 -19.28
N VAL A 287 -16.39 -7.42 -18.79
CA VAL A 287 -15.25 -6.56 -19.16
C VAL A 287 -14.93 -6.71 -20.65
N GLN A 288 -14.88 -7.94 -21.17
CA GLN A 288 -14.60 -8.17 -22.59
C GLN A 288 -15.70 -7.63 -23.52
N GLN A 289 -16.97 -7.73 -23.13
CA GLN A 289 -18.08 -7.21 -23.94
C GLN A 289 -18.09 -5.68 -23.95
N ALA A 290 -17.84 -5.05 -22.80
CA ALA A 290 -17.64 -3.62 -22.70
C ALA A 290 -16.54 -3.12 -23.65
N LEU A 291 -15.36 -3.73 -23.60
CA LEU A 291 -14.23 -3.34 -24.46
C LEU A 291 -14.53 -3.52 -25.96
N LYS A 292 -15.27 -4.57 -26.34
CA LYS A 292 -15.72 -4.78 -27.73
C LYS A 292 -16.72 -3.73 -28.19
N GLN A 293 -17.52 -3.18 -27.28
CA GLN A 293 -18.49 -2.11 -27.56
C GLN A 293 -17.81 -0.72 -27.62
N GLY A 294 -16.50 -0.64 -27.43
CA GLY A 294 -15.77 0.63 -27.40
C GLY A 294 -15.85 1.33 -26.05
N GLU A 295 -16.41 0.69 -25.02
CA GLU A 295 -16.48 1.27 -23.69
C GLU A 295 -15.10 1.37 -23.04
N LYS A 296 -14.99 2.36 -22.14
CA LYS A 296 -13.81 2.63 -21.32
C LYS A 296 -13.96 1.98 -19.95
N ILE A 297 -12.91 1.32 -19.49
CA ILE A 297 -12.88 0.60 -18.21
C ILE A 297 -11.78 1.16 -17.31
N LEU A 298 -12.15 1.48 -16.08
CA LEU A 298 -11.21 1.75 -15.00
C LEU A 298 -10.88 0.45 -14.26
N ILE A 299 -9.61 0.11 -14.18
CA ILE A 299 -9.11 -0.99 -13.34
C ILE A 299 -8.47 -0.40 -12.09
N GLU A 300 -9.10 -0.62 -10.95
CA GLU A 300 -8.54 -0.28 -9.64
C GLU A 300 -7.64 -1.42 -9.17
N VAL A 301 -6.35 -1.31 -9.48
CA VAL A 301 -5.35 -2.27 -9.02
C VAL A 301 -5.28 -2.22 -7.49
N THR A 302 -5.14 -3.39 -6.88
CA THR A 302 -5.04 -3.54 -5.42
C THR A 302 -3.61 -3.38 -4.96
N GLN A 303 -3.37 -2.99 -3.71
CA GLN A 303 -2.00 -2.80 -3.19
C GLN A 303 -1.11 -1.99 -4.16
N SER A 304 0.18 -2.30 -4.21
CA SER A 304 1.19 -1.55 -4.97
C SER A 304 2.24 -2.48 -5.52
N HIS A 305 2.91 -2.06 -6.58
CA HIS A 305 3.87 -2.83 -7.34
C HIS A 305 4.90 -3.58 -6.48
N LEU A 306 5.52 -2.88 -5.53
CA LEU A 306 6.58 -3.42 -4.67
C LEU A 306 6.07 -4.38 -3.58
N LEU A 307 4.74 -4.57 -3.49
CA LEU A 307 4.10 -5.58 -2.64
C LEU A 307 3.64 -6.81 -3.43
N SER A 308 3.95 -6.92 -4.72
CA SER A 308 3.57 -8.08 -5.52
C SER A 308 4.43 -9.31 -5.21
N ASN A 309 3.80 -10.48 -5.08
CA ASN A 309 4.51 -11.76 -4.98
C ASN A 309 5.22 -12.16 -6.28
N SER A 310 4.94 -11.47 -7.38
CA SER A 310 5.64 -11.66 -8.65
C SER A 310 6.99 -10.92 -8.68
N ARG A 311 7.34 -10.15 -7.64
CA ARG A 311 8.59 -9.38 -7.55
C ARG A 311 9.51 -10.00 -6.51
N GLN A 312 10.79 -10.13 -6.87
CA GLN A 312 11.79 -10.74 -5.99
C GLN A 312 12.29 -9.78 -4.90
N GLN A 313 12.22 -8.47 -5.15
CA GLN A 313 12.78 -7.42 -4.29
C GLN A 313 12.27 -7.52 -2.86
N GLY A 314 10.96 -7.70 -2.70
CA GLY A 314 10.30 -7.82 -1.40
C GLY A 314 9.56 -9.14 -1.20
N TYR A 315 9.91 -10.23 -1.89
CA TYR A 315 9.13 -11.47 -1.94
C TYR A 315 8.75 -12.03 -0.55
N ARG A 316 9.66 -12.00 0.43
CA ARG A 316 9.39 -12.50 1.79
C ARG A 316 8.39 -11.65 2.56
N TYR A 317 8.15 -10.44 2.09
CA TYR A 317 7.35 -9.40 2.74
C TYR A 317 6.26 -8.84 1.82
N SER A 318 5.95 -9.55 0.74
CA SER A 318 4.93 -9.16 -0.24
C SER A 318 3.54 -9.63 0.18
N THR A 319 2.51 -9.18 -0.53
CA THR A 319 1.20 -9.86 -0.49
C THR A 319 1.27 -11.21 -1.19
N SER A 320 0.18 -11.97 -1.20
CA SER A 320 0.11 -13.31 -1.81
C SER A 320 -0.52 -13.32 -3.22
N ALA A 321 -0.69 -12.14 -3.82
CA ALA A 321 -1.25 -11.93 -5.15
C ALA A 321 -0.30 -11.11 -6.03
N ASP A 322 -0.45 -11.28 -7.36
CA ASP A 322 0.21 -10.40 -8.32
C ASP A 322 -0.59 -9.10 -8.43
N VAL A 323 -0.06 -8.07 -7.79
CA VAL A 323 -0.69 -6.75 -7.67
C VAL A 323 -0.04 -5.71 -8.58
N THR A 324 0.65 -6.17 -9.62
CA THR A 324 1.11 -5.32 -10.72
C THR A 324 -0.04 -4.99 -11.67
N ALA A 325 0.11 -3.95 -12.49
CA ALA A 325 -0.85 -3.63 -13.53
C ALA A 325 -1.06 -4.79 -14.52
N LEU A 326 0.01 -5.48 -14.92
CA LEU A 326 -0.09 -6.66 -15.79
C LEU A 326 -0.79 -7.84 -15.10
N GLY A 327 -0.52 -8.06 -13.81
CA GLY A 327 -1.22 -9.07 -13.01
C GLY A 327 -2.73 -8.83 -12.98
N ALA A 328 -3.16 -7.58 -12.83
CA ALA A 328 -4.57 -7.22 -12.87
C ALA A 328 -5.22 -7.47 -14.25
N LEU A 329 -4.54 -7.15 -15.36
CA LEU A 329 -5.05 -7.48 -16.71
C LEU A 329 -5.17 -8.98 -16.93
N ALA A 330 -4.16 -9.74 -16.51
CA ALA A 330 -4.15 -11.20 -16.61
C ALA A 330 -5.30 -11.82 -15.83
N SER A 331 -5.55 -11.34 -14.60
CA SER A 331 -6.69 -11.79 -13.78
C SER A 331 -8.06 -11.54 -14.43
N LEU A 332 -8.17 -10.53 -15.30
CA LEU A 332 -9.40 -10.23 -16.04
C LEU A 332 -9.46 -10.91 -17.42
N GLY A 333 -8.40 -11.62 -17.83
CA GLY A 333 -8.32 -12.23 -19.16
C GLY A 333 -8.29 -11.19 -20.29
N VAL A 334 -7.70 -10.01 -20.04
CA VAL A 334 -7.64 -8.91 -21.01
C VAL A 334 -6.23 -8.79 -21.60
N SER A 335 -6.15 -8.72 -22.93
CA SER A 335 -4.88 -8.55 -23.63
C SER A 335 -4.54 -7.06 -23.82
N PRO A 336 -3.40 -6.57 -23.31
CA PRO A 336 -2.97 -5.19 -23.55
C PRO A 336 -2.59 -4.94 -25.02
N LEU A 337 -2.36 -5.98 -25.83
CA LEU A 337 -2.06 -5.84 -27.27
C LEU A 337 -3.29 -5.50 -28.10
N LYS A 338 -4.50 -5.75 -27.57
CA LYS A 338 -5.75 -5.58 -28.29
C LYS A 338 -6.41 -4.22 -28.06
N TYR A 339 -6.21 -3.65 -26.87
CA TYR A 339 -6.90 -2.43 -26.44
C TYR A 339 -5.87 -1.41 -25.95
N LYS A 340 -6.06 -0.14 -26.33
CA LYS A 340 -5.21 0.94 -25.83
C LYS A 340 -5.34 1.03 -24.31
N THR A 341 -4.22 0.81 -23.65
CA THR A 341 -4.14 0.67 -22.19
C THR A 341 -3.16 1.68 -21.65
N ILE A 342 -3.55 2.38 -20.60
CA ILE A 342 -2.66 3.24 -19.83
C ILE A 342 -2.64 2.84 -18.37
N VAL A 343 -1.44 2.85 -17.79
CA VAL A 343 -1.22 2.72 -16.36
C VAL A 343 -0.83 4.08 -15.80
N ILE A 344 -1.58 4.53 -14.80
CA ILE A 344 -1.30 5.72 -14.02
C ILE A 344 -0.83 5.25 -12.65
N ASN A 345 0.47 5.41 -12.42
CA ASN A 345 1.12 5.07 -11.16
C ASN A 345 0.75 6.10 -10.09
N VAL A 346 0.42 5.65 -8.89
CA VAL A 346 0.12 6.51 -7.75
C VAL A 346 1.29 6.43 -6.78
N ASN A 347 1.97 7.55 -6.62
CA ASN A 347 3.04 7.77 -5.66
C ASN A 347 2.56 8.67 -4.51
N LYS A 348 3.31 8.71 -3.41
CA LYS A 348 3.09 9.62 -2.29
C LYS A 348 4.35 10.43 -1.96
N PHE A 349 4.14 11.64 -1.44
CA PHE A 349 5.15 12.56 -0.94
C PHE A 349 4.89 12.99 0.52
N PRO A 350 5.93 13.19 1.38
CA PRO A 350 7.27 12.67 1.22
C PRO A 350 7.22 11.14 1.34
N GLY A 351 7.52 10.47 0.21
CA GLY A 351 7.88 9.06 0.09
C GLY A 351 6.99 7.94 0.60
N SER A 352 7.65 6.78 0.68
CA SER A 352 7.07 5.48 1.00
C SER A 352 6.41 5.47 2.36
N SER A 353 5.30 4.73 2.47
CA SER A 353 4.67 4.41 3.74
C SER A 353 4.28 2.95 3.71
N ARG A 354 4.68 2.18 4.73
CA ARG A 354 4.46 0.74 4.77
C ARG A 354 3.95 0.30 6.14
N VAL A 355 3.06 -0.70 6.11
CA VAL A 355 2.70 -1.50 7.28
C VAL A 355 3.42 -2.85 7.17
N GLY A 356 4.12 -3.23 8.23
CA GLY A 356 4.80 -4.53 8.32
C GLY A 356 6.25 -4.52 7.82
N PRO A 357 6.97 -5.64 7.97
CA PRO A 357 8.39 -5.74 7.69
C PRO A 357 8.71 -5.56 6.20
N GLY A 358 9.97 -5.25 5.89
CA GLY A 358 10.53 -5.18 4.54
C GLY A 358 11.78 -4.31 4.44
N ASP A 359 12.49 -4.37 3.33
CA ASP A 359 13.74 -3.61 3.17
C ASP A 359 13.51 -2.41 2.24
N ILE A 360 13.45 -1.22 2.84
CA ILE A 360 13.19 0.04 2.14
C ILE A 360 14.27 1.04 2.56
N PRO A 361 15.35 1.19 1.78
CA PRO A 361 16.50 2.03 2.17
C PRO A 361 16.10 3.48 2.49
N GLY A 362 15.14 4.05 1.75
CA GLY A 362 14.65 5.41 1.97
C GLY A 362 13.80 5.64 3.22
N SER A 363 13.55 4.62 4.06
CA SER A 363 12.76 4.77 5.29
C SER A 363 13.53 5.45 6.41
N PHE A 364 12.85 6.23 7.23
CA PHE A 364 13.51 6.94 8.35
C PHE A 364 14.03 6.00 9.44
N VAL A 365 13.34 4.86 9.60
CA VAL A 365 13.72 3.77 10.49
C VAL A 365 13.55 2.40 9.82
N ALA A 366 14.12 1.36 10.43
CA ALA A 366 13.89 -0.03 10.00
C ALA A 366 12.39 -0.40 10.08
N GLN A 367 11.91 -1.25 9.17
CA GLN A 367 10.48 -1.48 8.97
C GLN A 367 9.75 -2.14 10.16
N ASN A 368 10.47 -2.79 11.05
CA ASN A 368 9.95 -3.40 12.26
C ASN A 368 10.19 -2.56 13.53
N HIS A 369 10.76 -1.35 13.41
CA HIS A 369 11.14 -0.49 14.54
C HIS A 369 10.03 -0.33 15.59
N PHE A 370 8.83 0.10 15.15
CA PHE A 370 7.68 0.23 16.05
C PHE A 370 7.22 -1.12 16.63
N ALA A 371 7.29 -2.19 15.83
CA ALA A 371 6.87 -3.53 16.22
C ALA A 371 7.75 -4.11 17.33
N GLU A 372 9.07 -4.07 17.13
CA GLU A 372 10.08 -4.56 18.06
C GLU A 372 10.06 -3.77 19.37
N SER A 373 9.61 -2.52 19.30
CA SER A 373 9.41 -1.64 20.45
C SER A 373 8.08 -1.85 21.17
N GLY A 374 7.25 -2.82 20.76
CA GLY A 374 5.95 -3.10 21.37
C GLY A 374 4.84 -2.09 21.00
N VAL A 375 5.09 -1.17 20.07
CA VAL A 375 4.10 -0.20 19.60
C VAL A 375 3.15 -0.88 18.60
N THR A 376 1.94 -1.10 19.06
CA THR A 376 0.86 -1.82 18.35
C THR A 376 -0.27 -0.90 17.90
N SER A 377 -0.27 0.37 18.28
CA SER A 377 -1.17 1.39 17.74
C SER A 377 -0.51 2.77 17.70
N LEU A 378 -0.91 3.62 16.74
CA LEU A 378 -0.39 5.00 16.62
C LEU A 378 -0.59 5.80 17.92
N LYS A 379 -1.68 5.54 18.65
CA LYS A 379 -2.00 6.22 19.92
C LYS A 379 -0.94 5.99 21.01
N GLN A 380 -0.24 4.86 20.98
CA GLN A 380 0.80 4.54 21.98
C GLN A 380 2.06 5.38 21.82
N LEU A 381 2.26 6.08 20.70
CA LEU A 381 3.35 7.06 20.56
C LEU A 381 3.14 8.28 21.47
N GLY A 382 1.91 8.51 21.97
CA GLY A 382 1.58 9.59 22.88
C GLY A 382 1.99 10.95 22.32
N ASP A 383 2.78 11.69 23.10
CA ASP A 383 3.28 13.01 22.74
C ASP A 383 4.72 13.02 22.21
N ALA A 384 5.37 11.88 21.99
CA ALA A 384 6.77 11.84 21.55
C ALA A 384 7.02 12.63 20.24
N CYS A 385 8.08 13.45 20.21
CA CYS A 385 8.55 14.18 19.02
C CYS A 385 7.52 15.18 18.44
N ILE A 386 7.03 16.10 19.28
CA ILE A 386 5.95 17.06 18.92
C ILE A 386 6.36 18.13 17.89
N ASN A 387 7.64 18.51 17.84
CA ASN A 387 8.08 19.64 17.02
C ASN A 387 8.56 19.18 15.64
N PHE A 388 7.61 18.90 14.75
CA PHE A 388 7.88 18.38 13.40
C PHE A 388 8.83 19.27 12.59
N GLU A 389 8.68 20.59 12.68
CA GLU A 389 9.52 21.56 11.97
C GLU A 389 10.98 21.47 12.42
N ALA A 390 11.24 21.54 13.73
CA ALA A 390 12.60 21.43 14.26
C ALA A 390 13.25 20.07 13.95
N ILE A 391 12.46 19.00 13.93
CA ILE A 391 12.93 17.66 13.54
C ILE A 391 13.32 17.64 12.06
N CYS A 392 12.50 18.25 11.19
CA CYS A 392 12.83 18.44 9.77
C CYS A 392 14.16 19.16 9.59
N ASP A 393 14.36 20.28 10.29
CA ASP A 393 15.59 21.07 10.19
C ASP A 393 16.82 20.28 10.62
N VAL A 394 16.76 19.58 11.76
CA VAL A 394 17.88 18.74 12.21
C VAL A 394 18.14 17.61 11.22
N TYR A 395 17.10 16.90 10.77
CA TYR A 395 17.23 15.79 9.83
C TYR A 395 17.92 16.20 8.53
N PHE A 396 17.47 17.27 7.87
CA PHE A 396 18.03 17.69 6.59
C PHE A 396 19.40 18.37 6.73
N ASN A 397 19.67 19.07 7.84
CA ASN A 397 21.00 19.64 8.11
C ASN A 397 22.05 18.57 8.47
N SER A 398 21.63 17.38 8.92
CA SER A 398 22.50 16.23 9.17
C SER A 398 22.81 15.41 7.91
N VAL A 399 22.26 15.76 6.75
CA VAL A 399 22.66 15.13 5.48
C VAL A 399 23.98 15.73 5.01
N GLN A 400 25.01 14.89 4.89
CA GLN A 400 26.34 15.30 4.45
C GLN A 400 26.37 15.70 2.98
N LYS A 401 27.46 16.34 2.54
CA LYS A 401 27.64 16.78 1.13
C LYS A 401 27.63 15.63 0.12
N ASN A 402 27.94 14.41 0.55
CA ASN A 402 27.85 13.20 -0.25
C ASN A 402 26.48 12.50 -0.17
N GLY A 403 25.49 13.15 0.47
CA GLY A 403 24.11 12.68 0.58
C GLY A 403 23.86 11.65 1.68
N ILE A 404 24.86 11.28 2.47
CA ILE A 404 24.68 10.32 3.57
C ILE A 404 24.17 11.04 4.82
N LEU A 405 23.10 10.51 5.43
CA LEU A 405 22.57 11.03 6.70
C LEU A 405 23.49 10.63 7.86
N GLU A 406 24.00 11.62 8.58
CA GLU A 406 24.71 11.40 9.85
C GLU A 406 23.72 11.04 10.96
N PRO A 407 23.89 9.90 11.66
CA PRO A 407 23.04 9.54 12.80
C PRO A 407 23.29 10.44 14.00
N VAL A 408 22.55 11.55 14.10
CA VAL A 408 22.61 12.48 15.24
C VAL A 408 21.48 12.23 16.23
N GLN A 409 21.63 12.76 17.45
CA GLN A 409 20.57 12.79 18.45
C GLN A 409 19.73 14.07 18.33
N TYR A 410 18.43 13.92 18.51
CA TYR A 410 17.46 15.00 18.68
C TYR A 410 16.88 14.95 20.08
N ALA A 411 16.84 16.08 20.78
CA ALA A 411 16.21 16.17 22.09
C ALA A 411 15.14 17.25 22.10
N ASP A 412 13.98 16.93 22.67
CA ASP A 412 12.91 17.88 22.98
C ASP A 412 12.36 17.64 24.39
N VAL A 413 11.26 18.29 24.73
CA VAL A 413 10.61 18.16 26.05
C VAL A 413 10.07 16.75 26.34
N THR A 414 10.00 15.88 25.32
CA THR A 414 9.44 14.52 25.41
C THR A 414 10.50 13.43 25.52
N GLY A 415 11.75 13.74 25.19
CA GLY A 415 12.89 12.84 25.35
C GLY A 415 14.04 13.13 24.40
N THR A 416 14.97 12.18 24.33
CA THR A 416 16.08 12.16 23.38
C THR A 416 15.91 10.96 22.45
N TYR A 417 16.10 11.18 21.16
CA TYR A 417 15.81 10.24 20.07
C TYR A 417 16.94 10.25 19.04
N GLU A 418 17.14 9.15 18.31
CA GLU A 418 17.91 9.20 17.06
C GLU A 418 17.11 9.99 16.01
N ILE A 419 17.77 10.79 15.17
CA ILE A 419 17.08 11.73 14.27
C ILE A 419 16.11 11.05 13.29
N GLY A 420 16.45 9.86 12.76
CA GLY A 420 15.54 9.05 11.95
C GLY A 420 14.33 8.54 12.74
N GLU A 421 14.53 8.10 13.99
CA GLU A 421 13.42 7.73 14.89
C GLU A 421 12.50 8.92 15.19
N ALA A 422 13.07 10.10 15.50
CA ALA A 422 12.31 11.32 15.73
C ALA A 422 11.45 11.69 14.51
N MET A 423 12.06 11.63 13.32
CA MET A 423 11.36 11.86 12.06
C MET A 423 10.25 10.83 11.85
N ALA A 424 10.50 9.53 12.04
CA ALA A 424 9.48 8.49 11.86
C ALA A 424 8.28 8.68 12.81
N ILE A 425 8.52 8.93 14.09
CA ILE A 425 7.47 9.17 15.10
C ILE A 425 6.66 10.42 14.73
N SER A 426 7.35 11.53 14.48
CA SER A 426 6.69 12.82 14.23
C SER A 426 5.91 12.80 12.92
N ASN A 427 6.44 12.18 11.87
CA ASN A 427 5.78 12.04 10.58
C ASN A 427 4.53 11.13 10.69
N ALA A 428 4.63 10.02 11.42
CA ALA A 428 3.49 9.12 11.65
C ALA A 428 2.34 9.81 12.39
N ARG A 429 2.65 10.62 13.42
CA ARG A 429 1.67 11.38 14.21
C ARG A 429 1.07 12.54 13.41
N THR A 430 1.92 13.38 12.82
CA THR A 430 1.51 14.60 12.11
C THR A 430 0.55 14.30 10.96
N PHE A 431 0.76 13.18 10.25
CA PHE A 431 -0.02 12.83 9.07
C PHE A 431 -1.03 11.69 9.27
N ASP A 432 -1.25 11.25 10.52
CA ASP A 432 -2.09 10.09 10.87
C ASP A 432 -1.74 8.84 10.03
N GLU A 433 -0.46 8.61 9.79
CA GLU A 433 0.03 7.49 8.98
C GLU A 433 -0.02 6.19 9.80
N LYS A 434 -1.17 5.53 9.74
CA LYS A 434 -1.42 4.25 10.39
C LYS A 434 -2.13 3.27 9.46
N GLY A 435 -1.95 1.98 9.71
CA GLY A 435 -2.68 0.93 9.00
C GLY A 435 -4.19 1.08 9.23
N ALA A 436 -4.97 1.16 8.15
CA ALA A 436 -6.42 1.37 8.22
C ALA A 436 -7.16 0.28 9.02
N THR A 437 -6.70 -0.97 8.90
CA THR A 437 -7.26 -2.11 9.65
C THR A 437 -6.61 -2.26 11.03
N THR A 438 -5.29 -2.16 11.12
CA THR A 438 -4.53 -2.54 12.32
C THR A 438 -4.35 -1.40 13.32
N GLY A 439 -4.50 -0.14 12.90
CA GLY A 439 -4.22 1.05 13.72
C GLY A 439 -2.73 1.27 14.03
N LYS A 440 -1.85 0.41 13.53
CA LYS A 440 -0.39 0.45 13.77
C LYS A 440 0.24 1.62 13.04
N PRO A 441 1.22 2.33 13.64
CA PRO A 441 1.96 3.38 12.93
C PRO A 441 2.65 2.78 11.71
N ARG A 442 2.60 3.50 10.59
CA ARG A 442 3.34 3.14 9.38
C ARG A 442 4.76 3.63 9.47
N ILE A 443 5.66 2.91 8.84
CA ILE A 443 7.03 3.34 8.66
C ILE A 443 7.06 4.22 7.42
N THR A 444 7.43 5.49 7.61
CA THR A 444 7.50 6.49 6.55
C THR A 444 8.94 6.70 6.09
N GLY A 445 9.11 7.31 4.92
CA GLY A 445 10.41 7.55 4.32
C GLY A 445 10.38 8.65 3.26
N LEU A 446 11.53 8.88 2.64
CA LEU A 446 11.69 9.81 1.53
C LEU A 446 11.18 9.21 0.22
N PHE A 447 10.92 10.06 -0.78
CA PHE A 447 10.57 9.58 -2.11
C PHE A 447 11.78 8.88 -2.71
N ASP A 448 11.60 7.62 -3.09
CA ASP A 448 12.68 6.76 -3.54
C ASP A 448 12.74 6.70 -5.07
N CYS A 449 13.70 7.41 -5.66
CA CYS A 449 13.84 7.46 -7.11
C CYS A 449 14.44 6.18 -7.70
N VAL A 450 15.20 5.39 -6.91
CA VAL A 450 15.75 4.11 -7.36
C VAL A 450 14.61 3.11 -7.58
N LEU A 451 13.74 2.96 -6.57
CA LEU A 451 12.54 2.12 -6.69
C LEU A 451 11.52 2.71 -7.66
N GLY A 452 11.40 4.04 -7.71
CA GLY A 452 10.55 4.75 -8.66
C GLY A 452 10.91 4.42 -10.11
N LYS A 453 12.21 4.47 -10.47
CA LYS A 453 12.69 4.09 -11.80
C LYS A 453 12.40 2.63 -12.14
N PHE A 454 12.63 1.73 -11.18
CA PHE A 454 12.31 0.31 -11.34
C PHE A 454 10.81 0.09 -11.63
N VAL A 455 9.92 0.79 -10.93
CA VAL A 455 8.48 0.70 -11.20
C VAL A 455 8.10 1.33 -12.53
N ALA A 456 8.68 2.48 -12.90
CA ALA A 456 8.41 3.14 -14.17
C ALA A 456 8.77 2.26 -15.37
N ASP A 457 9.88 1.51 -15.29
CA ASP A 457 10.31 0.59 -16.33
C ASP A 457 9.36 -0.61 -16.50
N GLU A 458 8.72 -1.07 -15.42
CA GLU A 458 7.84 -2.24 -15.47
C GLU A 458 6.36 -1.88 -15.72
N GLN A 459 5.88 -0.74 -15.19
CA GLN A 459 4.47 -0.33 -15.27
C GLN A 459 4.20 0.82 -16.24
N GLY A 460 5.25 1.50 -16.72
CA GLY A 460 5.13 2.65 -17.61
C GLY A 460 5.28 4.01 -16.91
N PRO A 461 5.37 5.09 -17.68
CA PRO A 461 5.92 6.35 -17.20
C PRO A 461 4.89 7.26 -16.53
N TYR A 462 3.59 7.08 -16.68
CA TYR A 462 2.65 8.07 -16.16
C TYR A 462 2.45 7.93 -14.65
N THR A 463 2.50 9.06 -13.93
CA THR A 463 2.30 9.07 -12.49
C THR A 463 1.44 10.26 -12.04
N VAL A 464 0.78 10.07 -10.91
CA VAL A 464 0.27 11.14 -10.04
C VAL A 464 0.93 11.02 -8.68
N ILE A 465 1.10 12.14 -7.98
CA ILE A 465 1.78 12.18 -6.67
C ILE A 465 0.83 12.76 -5.62
N SER A 466 0.41 11.93 -4.68
CA SER A 466 -0.42 12.33 -3.55
C SER A 466 0.39 13.05 -2.47
N CYS A 467 -0.31 13.85 -1.66
CA CYS A 467 0.20 14.45 -0.43
C CYS A 467 1.34 15.47 -0.62
N MET A 468 1.41 16.16 -1.76
CA MET A 468 2.41 17.21 -1.99
C MET A 468 2.24 18.41 -1.05
N ASP A 469 1.06 18.59 -0.47
CA ASP A 469 0.80 19.57 0.61
C ASP A 469 1.67 19.35 1.86
N ARG A 470 2.16 18.13 2.10
CA ARG A 470 3.01 17.82 3.26
C ARG A 470 4.37 18.52 3.22
N GLY A 471 4.87 18.86 2.03
CA GLY A 471 6.10 19.63 1.88
C GLY A 471 5.98 21.08 2.37
N SER A 472 4.75 21.58 2.56
CA SER A 472 4.50 22.93 3.07
C SER A 472 4.83 23.09 4.56
N LEU A 473 5.26 22.03 5.24
CA LEU A 473 5.63 22.03 6.66
C LEU A 473 7.14 22.14 6.92
N CYS A 474 7.99 22.02 5.90
CA CYS A 474 9.44 22.02 6.07
C CYS A 474 10.13 22.94 5.06
N ASP A 475 11.21 23.60 5.48
CA ASP A 475 12.04 24.47 4.62
C ASP A 475 12.91 23.68 3.63
N LYS A 476 13.13 22.39 3.92
CA LYS A 476 13.84 21.44 3.08
C LYS A 476 13.04 20.16 2.91
N VAL A 477 13.26 19.50 1.78
CA VAL A 477 12.75 18.16 1.48
C VAL A 477 13.87 17.30 0.89
N GLY A 478 13.66 15.98 0.81
CA GLY A 478 14.67 15.06 0.32
C GLY A 478 14.13 14.04 -0.68
N LEU A 479 14.97 13.69 -1.66
CA LEU A 479 14.77 12.57 -2.57
C LEU A 479 15.91 11.57 -2.39
N VAL A 480 15.61 10.28 -2.42
CA VAL A 480 16.66 9.24 -2.47
C VAL A 480 17.04 9.05 -3.93
N VAL A 481 18.27 9.44 -4.28
CA VAL A 481 18.77 9.48 -5.66
C VAL A 481 19.79 8.39 -5.96
N GLY A 482 20.03 7.52 -4.98
CA GLY A 482 20.91 6.35 -5.09
C GLY A 482 20.99 5.64 -3.75
N TYR A 483 21.63 4.48 -3.73
CA TYR A 483 22.00 3.77 -2.51
C TYR A 483 23.50 3.55 -2.48
N VAL A 484 24.07 3.44 -1.28
CA VAL A 484 25.38 2.85 -1.06
C VAL A 484 25.22 1.60 -0.22
N VAL A 485 25.87 0.51 -0.62
CA VAL A 485 25.87 -0.73 0.16
C VAL A 485 26.81 -0.57 1.35
N SER A 486 26.36 -0.95 2.54
CA SER A 486 27.12 -1.01 3.78
C SER A 486 26.98 -2.38 4.43
N LEU A 487 27.85 -3.32 4.05
CA LEU A 487 27.85 -4.67 4.62
C LEU A 487 28.37 -4.66 6.06
N PRO A 488 27.87 -5.55 6.93
CA PRO A 488 28.38 -5.68 8.29
C PRO A 488 29.85 -6.13 8.29
N SER A 489 30.57 -5.77 9.37
CA SER A 489 31.96 -6.19 9.56
C SER A 489 32.10 -7.71 9.45
N GLY A 490 33.11 -8.16 8.70
CA GLY A 490 33.35 -9.58 8.42
C GLY A 490 32.67 -10.11 7.15
N LEU A 491 31.75 -9.37 6.53
CA LEU A 491 31.14 -9.73 5.24
C LEU A 491 31.75 -8.89 4.11
N GLU A 492 32.76 -9.43 3.42
CA GLU A 492 33.47 -8.71 2.34
C GLU A 492 32.57 -8.45 1.12
N LYS A 493 31.73 -9.43 0.77
CA LYS A 493 30.84 -9.38 -0.38
C LYS A 493 29.63 -10.29 -0.19
N ILE A 494 28.54 -9.95 -0.87
CA ILE A 494 27.34 -10.79 -0.99
C ILE A 494 26.99 -10.96 -2.46
N ASP A 495 26.69 -12.20 -2.87
CA ASP A 495 26.07 -12.46 -4.17
C ASP A 495 24.57 -12.22 -4.03
N CYS A 496 24.04 -11.35 -4.89
CA CYS A 496 22.61 -11.31 -5.11
C CYS A 496 22.37 -11.50 -6.59
N ASN A 497 21.79 -12.67 -6.89
CA ASN A 497 21.15 -12.89 -8.17
C ASN A 497 22.21 -12.88 -9.31
N GLY A 498 23.44 -13.31 -9.00
CA GLY A 498 24.59 -13.36 -9.90
C GLY A 498 25.45 -12.10 -9.94
N GLU A 499 25.11 -11.08 -9.13
CA GLU A 499 25.88 -9.85 -9.01
C GLU A 499 26.49 -9.71 -7.61
N LEU A 500 27.78 -9.36 -7.55
CA LEU A 500 28.48 -9.17 -6.29
C LEU A 500 28.31 -7.72 -5.80
N TYR A 501 27.92 -7.60 -4.53
CA TYR A 501 27.82 -6.34 -3.81
C TYR A 501 28.84 -6.30 -2.68
N ARG A 502 29.44 -5.13 -2.46
CA ARG A 502 30.49 -4.86 -1.46
C ARG A 502 30.22 -3.51 -0.83
N THR A 503 30.71 -3.28 0.39
CA THR A 503 30.65 -1.96 1.03
C THR A 503 31.20 -0.88 0.12
N GLY A 504 30.49 0.24 0.01
CA GLY A 504 30.83 1.37 -0.87
C GLY A 504 30.32 1.25 -2.31
N LYS A 505 29.75 0.11 -2.72
CA LYS A 505 29.11 0.00 -4.04
C LYS A 505 27.87 0.90 -4.10
N VAL A 506 27.83 1.78 -5.09
CA VAL A 506 26.69 2.65 -5.37
C VAL A 506 25.71 1.96 -6.32
N ILE A 507 24.41 2.14 -6.06
CA ILE A 507 23.30 1.68 -6.90
C ILE A 507 22.49 2.92 -7.28
N MET A 508 22.38 3.21 -8.57
CA MET A 508 21.68 4.38 -9.12
C MET A 508 20.30 4.02 -9.67
N PRO A 509 19.38 4.98 -9.85
CA PRO A 509 18.16 4.77 -10.63
C PRO A 509 18.50 4.23 -12.02
N GLY A 510 17.89 3.10 -12.38
CA GLY A 510 18.13 2.40 -13.65
C GLY A 510 19.14 1.26 -13.56
N ASP A 511 19.91 1.18 -12.47
CA ASP A 511 20.67 0.00 -12.14
C ASP A 511 19.76 -1.13 -11.67
N ARG A 512 20.32 -2.34 -11.62
CA ARG A 512 19.64 -3.50 -11.07
C ARG A 512 19.31 -3.29 -9.59
N VAL A 513 18.03 -3.28 -9.26
CA VAL A 513 17.56 -3.28 -7.86
C VAL A 513 17.75 -4.68 -7.26
N PRO A 514 18.58 -4.84 -6.21
CA PRO A 514 18.81 -6.14 -5.60
C PRO A 514 17.60 -6.58 -4.77
N THR A 515 17.63 -7.82 -4.27
CA THR A 515 16.60 -8.31 -3.35
C THR A 515 16.85 -7.83 -1.91
N SER A 516 15.89 -8.10 -1.02
CA SER A 516 16.01 -7.98 0.44
C SER A 516 17.36 -8.42 1.00
N ASP A 517 18.00 -9.44 0.42
CA ASP A 517 19.30 -9.94 0.88
C ASP A 517 20.39 -8.85 0.86
N VAL A 518 20.31 -7.86 -0.04
CA VAL A 518 21.21 -6.70 -0.11
C VAL A 518 20.52 -5.40 0.28
N LEU A 519 19.24 -5.21 -0.05
CA LEU A 519 18.50 -3.98 0.25
C LEU A 519 18.54 -3.63 1.75
N GLN A 520 18.55 -4.63 2.63
CA GLN A 520 18.68 -4.43 4.09
C GLN A 520 20.00 -3.74 4.51
N TYR A 521 21.02 -3.78 3.65
CA TYR A 521 22.34 -3.17 3.87
C TYR A 521 22.54 -1.88 3.07
N CYS A 522 21.53 -1.43 2.33
CA CYS A 522 21.61 -0.20 1.55
C CYS A 522 21.34 1.02 2.43
N VAL A 523 22.27 1.98 2.43
CA VAL A 523 22.12 3.31 3.01
C VAL A 523 21.69 4.27 1.88
N PRO A 524 20.62 5.07 2.07
CA PRO A 524 20.16 5.99 1.03
C PRO A 524 21.13 7.15 0.83
N ILE A 525 21.33 7.54 -0.43
CA ILE A 525 21.99 8.79 -0.84
C ILE A 525 20.90 9.83 -1.09
N ILE A 526 20.83 10.84 -0.24
CA ILE A 526 19.75 11.82 -0.17
C ILE A 526 20.17 13.11 -0.87
N LYS A 527 19.41 13.53 -1.88
CA LYS A 527 19.47 14.88 -2.44
C LYS A 527 18.53 15.77 -1.64
N VAL A 528 19.09 16.71 -0.87
CA VAL A 528 18.32 17.73 -0.15
C VAL A 528 17.97 18.86 -1.12
N MET A 529 16.71 19.28 -1.13
CA MET A 529 16.16 20.31 -2.01
C MET A 529 15.38 21.33 -1.19
N ASP A 530 15.13 22.49 -1.77
CA ASP A 530 14.27 23.51 -1.15
C ASP A 530 12.84 22.98 -0.99
N GLY A 531 12.29 23.17 0.20
CA GLY A 531 10.89 22.95 0.49
C GLY A 531 10.04 24.15 0.07
N TRP A 532 8.75 24.08 0.39
CA TRP A 532 7.78 25.15 0.08
C TRP A 532 6.96 25.49 1.32
N LYS A 533 7.67 25.68 2.44
CA LYS A 533 7.07 25.99 3.74
C LYS A 533 6.08 27.15 3.62
N ASN A 534 4.96 27.03 4.33
CA ASN A 534 3.89 28.03 4.36
C ASN A 534 3.24 28.32 2.98
N THR A 535 3.51 27.51 1.96
CA THR A 535 2.89 27.65 0.64
C THR A 535 1.62 26.83 0.55
N THR A 536 0.51 27.45 0.14
CA THR A 536 -0.79 26.78 0.02
C THR A 536 -1.03 26.36 -1.43
N LEU A 537 -0.73 25.10 -1.75
CA LEU A 537 -0.90 24.57 -3.11
C LEU A 537 -2.37 24.44 -3.53
N SER A 538 -3.27 24.16 -2.58
CA SER A 538 -4.68 23.87 -2.85
C SER A 538 -5.49 25.03 -3.44
N GLN A 539 -4.93 26.25 -3.47
CA GLN A 539 -5.60 27.44 -4.00
C GLN A 539 -5.25 27.73 -5.46
N LEU A 540 -4.21 27.09 -6.01
CA LEU A 540 -3.78 27.33 -7.39
C LEU A 540 -4.85 26.91 -8.40
N GLN A 541 -5.02 27.73 -9.43
CA GLN A 541 -6.00 27.58 -10.50
C GLN A 541 -5.32 27.29 -11.84
N PRO A 542 -6.05 26.70 -12.81
CA PRO A 542 -5.57 26.56 -14.17
C PRO A 542 -5.07 27.89 -14.77
N GLY A 543 -3.88 27.87 -15.37
CA GLY A 543 -3.18 29.04 -15.90
C GLY A 543 -2.08 29.58 -14.98
N GLU A 544 -2.05 29.20 -13.71
CA GLU A 544 -0.99 29.56 -12.77
C GLU A 544 0.21 28.62 -12.86
N LYS A 545 1.38 29.08 -12.41
CA LYS A 545 2.59 28.27 -12.30
C LYS A 545 2.68 27.64 -10.91
N LEU A 546 3.23 26.44 -10.82
CA LEU A 546 3.63 25.88 -9.54
C LEU A 546 4.79 26.71 -8.92
N PRO A 547 4.85 26.82 -7.59
CA PRO A 547 6.01 27.37 -6.90
C PRO A 547 7.30 26.68 -7.37
N LEU A 548 8.38 27.46 -7.54
CA LEU A 548 9.64 26.96 -8.09
C LEU A 548 10.19 25.73 -7.33
N PRO A 549 10.20 25.69 -5.98
CA PRO A 549 10.67 24.50 -5.26
C PRO A 549 9.86 23.24 -5.58
N VAL A 550 8.53 23.38 -5.76
CA VAL A 550 7.67 22.26 -6.15
C VAL A 550 8.03 21.79 -7.56
N SER A 551 8.16 22.71 -8.52
CA SER A 551 8.55 22.39 -9.90
C SER A 551 9.89 21.68 -9.97
N GLN A 552 10.88 22.13 -9.20
CA GLN A 552 12.21 21.51 -9.12
C GLN A 552 12.16 20.08 -8.58
N VAL A 553 11.39 19.84 -7.50
CA VAL A 553 11.21 18.48 -6.97
C VAL A 553 10.53 17.56 -7.98
N LEU A 554 9.47 18.03 -8.65
CA LEU A 554 8.80 17.25 -9.68
C LEU A 554 9.73 16.96 -10.87
N ALA A 555 10.52 17.93 -11.30
CA ALA A 555 11.51 17.77 -12.37
C ALA A 555 12.60 16.76 -11.99
N ALA A 556 13.08 16.79 -10.75
CA ALA A 556 14.03 15.80 -10.23
C ALA A 556 13.42 14.39 -10.21
N ILE A 557 12.16 14.26 -9.76
CA ILE A 557 11.44 12.99 -9.80
C ILE A 557 11.33 12.48 -11.24
N GLU A 558 10.88 13.29 -12.20
CA GLU A 558 10.81 12.90 -13.61
C GLU A 558 12.18 12.48 -14.16
N HIS A 559 13.22 13.25 -13.85
CA HIS A 559 14.58 13.00 -14.33
C HIS A 559 15.12 11.65 -13.85
N TYR A 560 15.04 11.36 -12.54
CA TYR A 560 15.61 10.13 -11.99
C TYR A 560 14.74 8.89 -12.22
N THR A 561 13.42 9.05 -12.27
CA THR A 561 12.50 7.90 -12.39
C THR A 561 12.05 7.62 -13.81
N GLY A 562 12.15 8.59 -14.72
CA GLY A 562 11.50 8.51 -16.04
C GLY A 562 9.97 8.64 -15.97
N PHE A 563 9.40 8.87 -14.78
CA PHE A 563 7.98 9.17 -14.69
C PHE A 563 7.63 10.50 -15.37
N LYS A 564 6.36 10.63 -15.75
CA LYS A 564 5.69 11.82 -16.24
C LYS A 564 4.57 12.18 -15.28
N VAL A 565 4.75 13.29 -14.57
CA VAL A 565 3.85 13.73 -13.51
C VAL A 565 2.65 14.44 -14.13
N LEU A 566 1.51 13.76 -14.10
CA LEU A 566 0.25 14.26 -14.66
C LEU A 566 -0.51 15.15 -13.68
N ALA A 567 -0.41 14.87 -12.38
CA ALA A 567 -1.13 15.58 -11.35
C ALA A 567 -0.49 15.42 -9.97
N ILE A 568 -0.77 16.37 -9.09
CA ILE A 568 -0.39 16.32 -7.68
C ILE A 568 -1.61 16.46 -6.77
N GLY A 569 -1.63 15.74 -5.67
CA GLY A 569 -2.66 15.84 -4.63
C GLY A 569 -2.24 16.86 -3.57
N THR A 570 -3.15 17.76 -3.21
CA THR A 570 -2.93 18.85 -2.24
C THR A 570 -3.85 18.74 -1.03
N GLY A 571 -4.28 17.52 -0.70
CA GLY A 571 -5.22 17.23 0.38
C GLY A 571 -5.98 15.91 0.17
N PRO A 572 -6.80 15.48 1.14
CA PRO A 572 -7.49 14.19 1.10
C PRO A 572 -8.74 14.15 0.20
N GLN A 573 -9.36 15.28 -0.14
CA GLN A 573 -10.57 15.32 -0.95
C GLN A 573 -10.27 15.09 -2.45
N THR A 574 -11.23 14.53 -3.19
CA THR A 574 -11.10 14.26 -4.64
C THR A 574 -10.81 15.52 -5.45
N ASN A 575 -11.43 16.65 -5.10
CA ASN A 575 -11.23 17.96 -5.76
C ASN A 575 -9.93 18.67 -5.36
N GLN A 576 -9.20 18.19 -4.34
CA GLN A 576 -7.93 18.78 -3.91
C GLN A 576 -6.76 18.19 -4.72
N ALA A 577 -6.79 18.43 -6.03
CA ALA A 577 -5.78 17.95 -6.98
C ALA A 577 -5.47 19.04 -8.01
N LEU A 578 -4.19 19.16 -8.39
CA LEU A 578 -3.74 20.04 -9.46
C LEU A 578 -3.25 19.18 -10.63
N TYR A 579 -3.77 19.45 -11.83
CA TYR A 579 -3.33 18.79 -13.06
C TYR A 579 -2.25 19.62 -13.72
N LEU A 580 -1.23 18.96 -14.25
CA LEU A 580 0.02 19.62 -14.60
C LEU A 580 0.37 19.48 -16.08
N LYS A 581 1.10 20.49 -16.57
CA LYS A 581 1.84 20.46 -17.82
C LYS A 581 3.21 21.07 -17.58
N GLN A 582 4.26 20.40 -18.02
CA GLN A 582 5.64 20.90 -18.00
C GLN A 582 5.82 21.96 -19.09
#